data_AF-A0A101EQE3-F1
#
_entry.id   AF-A0A101EQE3-F1
#
_cell.length_a   1.000
_cell.length_b   1.000
_cell.length_c   1.000
_cell.angle_alpha   90.00
_cell.angle_beta   90.00
_cell.angle_gamma   90.00
#
_symmetry.space_group_name_H-M   'P 1'
#
loop_
_entity.id
_entity.type
_entity.pdbx_description
1 polymer ?
#
loop_
_entity_poly.entity_id
_entity_poly.type
_entity_poly.pdbx_seq_one_letter_code
_entity_poly.pdbx_strand_id
1 'polypeptide(L)' 'MEKRSGWTAFWMILPTILVISIVAFFPLFKTFYDSFYSFGLRPGIERRFVGLQNYFRLFEDTRFIMAL' A
#
# COMPACT_ATOMS: atom_id res chain seq x y z
N MET A 1 -3.45 31.04 35.23
CA MET A 1 -3.65 29.70 34.63
C MET A 1 -3.64 29.87 33.12
N GLU A 2 -2.47 29.72 32.52
CA GLU A 2 -2.27 29.85 31.08
C GLU A 2 -3.01 28.69 30.39
N LYS A 3 -4.15 28.97 29.75
CA LYS A 3 -4.84 28.00 28.89
C LYS A 3 -3.95 27.75 27.67
N ARG A 4 -2.96 26.87 27.82
CA ARG A 4 -2.16 26.38 26.70
C ARG A 4 -3.12 25.68 25.74
N SER A 5 -3.44 26.37 24.66
CA SER A 5 -4.36 25.90 23.62
C SER A 5 -3.81 24.60 23.06
N GLY A 6 -4.43 23.45 23.38
CA GLY A 6 -3.98 22.13 22.91
C GLY A 6 -3.87 22.03 21.38
N TRP A 7 -4.49 22.97 20.67
CA TRP A 7 -4.35 23.15 19.23
C TRP A 7 -2.90 23.45 18.80
N THR A 8 -2.11 24.22 19.55
CA THR A 8 -0.71 24.49 19.17
C THR A 8 0.15 23.24 19.24
N ALA A 9 -0.02 22.44 20.30
CA ALA A 9 0.66 21.15 20.44
C ALA A 9 0.26 20.16 19.33
N PHE A 10 -1.02 20.13 18.95
CA PHE A 10 -1.50 19.31 17.84
C PHE A 10 -0.85 19.71 16.50
N TRP A 11 -0.82 21.00 16.18
CA TRP A 11 -0.18 21.49 14.95
C TRP A 11 1.32 21.19 14.88
N MET A 12 2.02 21.16 16.02
CA MET A 12 3.44 20.78 16.07
C MET A 12 3.68 19.29 15.79
N ILE A 13 2.75 18.42 16.18
CA ILE A 13 2.86 16.95 16.01
C ILE A 13 2.30 16.48 14.67
N LEU A 14 1.34 17.22 14.10
CA LEU A 14 0.70 16.92 12.83
C LEU A 14 1.69 16.57 11.70
N PRO A 15 2.78 17.32 11.43
CA PRO A 15 3.71 16.96 10.36
C PRO A 15 4.36 15.60 10.58
N THR A 16 4.68 15.24 11.82
CA THR A 16 5.24 13.92 12.16
C THR A 16 4.24 12.81 11.90
N ILE A 17 3.00 12.94 12.37
CA ILE A 17 1.93 11.96 12.13
C ILE A 17 1.68 11.80 10.63
N LEU A 18 1.68 12.90 9.88
CA LEU A 18 1.45 12.88 8.44
C LEU A 18 2.54 12.10 7.71
N VAL A 19 3.81 12.38 8.00
CA VAL A 19 4.94 11.68 7.39
C VAL A 19 4.92 10.19 7.76
N ILE A 20 4.70 9.85 9.03
CA ILE A 20 4.59 8.45 9.47
C ILE A 20 3.46 7.74 8.72
N SER A 21 2.29 8.36 8.63
CA SER A 21 1.14 7.80 7.93
C SER A 21 1.43 7.59 6.45
N ILE A 22 2.04 8.56 5.77
CA ILE A 22 2.41 8.41 4.36
C ILE A 22 3.38 7.25 4.21
N VAL A 23 4.46 7.19 4.99
CA VAL A 23 5.46 6.12 4.87
C VAL A 23 4.89 4.75 5.19
N ALA A 24 3.99 4.65 6.18
CA ALA A 24 3.38 3.39 6.59
C ALA A 24 2.33 2.90 5.58
N PHE A 25 1.46 3.78 5.09
CA PHE A 25 0.31 3.40 4.27
C PHE A 25 0.57 3.45 2.76
N PHE A 26 1.44 4.34 2.29
CA PHE A 26 1.80 4.41 0.87
C PHE A 26 2.22 3.05 0.27
N PRO A 27 3.14 2.27 0.88
CA PRO A 27 3.53 0.98 0.32
C PRO A 27 2.34 0.01 0.27
N LEU A 28 1.43 0.02 1.25
CA LEU A 28 0.25 -0.83 1.26
C LEU A 28 -0.68 -0.49 0.09
N PHE A 29 -0.97 0.80 -0.12
CA PHE A 29 -1.77 1.25 -1.26
C PHE A 29 -1.07 0.94 -2.59
N LYS A 30 0.25 1.09 -2.65
CA LYS A 30 1.02 0.77 -3.86
C LYS A 30 0.95 -0.71 -4.19
N THR A 31 1.14 -1.60 -3.21
CA THR A 31 1.03 -3.05 -3.38
C THR A 31 -0.39 -3.44 -3.78
N PHE A 32 -1.41 -2.88 -3.13
CA PHE A 32 -2.80 -3.10 -3.49
C PHE A 32 -3.08 -2.65 -4.92
N TYR A 33 -2.64 -1.45 -5.31
CA TYR A 33 -2.78 -0.96 -6.69
C TYR A 33 -2.02 -1.82 -7.70
N ASP A 34 -0.81 -2.24 -7.38
CA ASP A 34 0.02 -3.09 -8.24
C ASP A 34 -0.53 -4.50 -8.41
N SER A 35 -1.33 -5.01 -7.46
CA SER A 35 -2.01 -6.30 -7.58
C SER A 35 -2.94 -6.38 -8.81
N PHE A 36 -3.43 -5.24 -9.30
CA PHE A 36 -4.26 -5.16 -10.51
C PHE A 36 -3.44 -5.13 -11.81
N TYR A 37 -2.12 -5.13 -11.72
CA TYR A 37 -1.22 -5.10 -12.85
C TYR A 37 -0.42 -6.41 -12.94
N SER A 38 -0.14 -6.84 -14.16
CA SER A 38 0.87 -7.85 -14.47
C SER A 38 2.12 -7.12 -14.91
N PHE A 39 3.22 -7.32 -14.19
CA PHE A 39 4.52 -6.73 -14.51
C PHE A 39 5.63 -7.62 -13.96
N GLY A 40 6.85 -7.40 -14.41
CA GLY A 40 8.02 -8.13 -13.93
C GLY A 40 9.21 -7.21 -13.74
N LEU A 41 10.12 -7.60 -12.86
CA LEU A 41 11.37 -6.87 -12.61
C LEU A 41 12.40 -7.06 -13.74
N ARG A 42 12.12 -7.99 -14.68
CA ARG A 42 13.00 -8.26 -15.82
C ARG A 42 12.78 -7.21 -16.92
N PRO A 43 13.85 -6.67 -17.52
CA PRO A 43 13.74 -5.82 -18.69
C PRO A 43 12.90 -6.49 -19.79
N GLY A 44 12.01 -5.72 -20.42
CA GLY A 44 11.12 -6.21 -21.48
C GLY A 44 9.77 -6.77 -21.02
N ILE A 45 9.51 -6.87 -19.71
CA ILE A 45 8.16 -7.16 -19.20
C ILE A 45 7.44 -5.84 -18.94
N GLU A 46 6.56 -5.47 -19.86
CA GLU A 46 5.74 -4.27 -19.70
C GLU A 46 4.72 -4.42 -18.57
N ARG A 47 4.43 -3.29 -17.91
CA ARG A 47 3.40 -3.19 -16.89
C ARG A 47 2.03 -3.07 -17.54
N ARG A 48 1.24 -4.13 -17.49
CA ARG A 48 -0.10 -4.19 -18.08
C ARG A 48 -1.18 -4.24 -17.00
N PHE A 49 -2.22 -3.43 -17.13
CA PHE A 49 -3.41 -3.56 -16.27
C PHE A 49 -4.18 -4.83 -16.66
N VAL A 50 -4.42 -5.70 -15.67
CA VAL A 50 -5.11 -6.99 -15.84
C VAL A 50 -6.35 -7.14 -14.93
N GLY A 51 -6.69 -6.08 -14.18
CA GLY A 51 -7.83 -6.10 -13.25
C GLY A 51 -7.66 -7.19 -12.20
N LEU A 52 -8.69 -8.02 -11.99
CA LEU A 52 -8.70 -9.08 -10.99
C LEU A 52 -8.08 -10.41 -11.46
N GLN A 53 -7.52 -10.47 -12.67
CA GLN A 53 -7.01 -11.72 -13.24
C GLN A 53 -5.93 -12.40 -12.37
N ASN A 54 -5.08 -11.61 -11.71
CA ASN A 54 -4.07 -12.15 -10.79
C ASN A 54 -4.69 -12.89 -9.60
N TYR A 55 -5.84 -12.41 -9.09
CA TYR A 55 -6.54 -13.05 -7.98
C TYR A 55 -7.16 -14.38 -8.41
N PHE A 56 -7.83 -14.42 -9.56
CA PHE A 56 -8.38 -15.69 -10.09
C PHE A 56 -7.29 -16.75 -10.28
N ARG A 57 -6.15 -16.37 -10.85
CA ARG A 57 -4.99 -17.28 -10.97
C ARG A 57 -4.50 -17.80 -9.63
N LEU A 58 -4.54 -16.97 -8.58
CA LEU A 58 -4.11 -17.34 -7.24
C LEU A 58 -5.04 -18.40 -6.62
N PHE A 59 -6.35 -18.28 -6.83
CA PHE A 59 -7.34 -19.26 -6.38
C PHE A 59 -7.37 -20.54 -7.20
N GLU A 60 -6.72 -20.58 -8.36
CA GLU A 60 -6.54 -21.79 -9.17
C GLU A 60 -5.17 -22.46 -8.94
N ASP A 61 -4.22 -21.78 -8.29
CA ASP A 61 -2.88 -22.32 -8.04
C ASP A 61 -2.90 -23.27 -6.83
N THR A 62 -2.89 -24.58 -7.11
CA THR A 62 -2.85 -25.63 -6.11
C THR A 62 -1.69 -25.46 -5.10
N ARG A 63 -0.53 -24.97 -5.53
CA ARG A 63 0.63 -24.78 -4.64
C ARG A 63 0.37 -23.64 -3.67
N PHE A 64 -0.26 -22.58 -4.14
CA PHE A 64 -0.66 -21.47 -3.29
C PHE A 64 -1.71 -21.93 -2.26
N ILE A 65 -2.72 -22.66 -2.68
CA ILE A 65 -3.78 -23.18 -1.79
C ILE A 65 -3.20 -24.13 -0.74
N MET A 66 -2.29 -25.02 -1.12
CA MET A 66 -1.67 -25.97 -0.18
C MET A 66 -0.73 -25.30 0.84
N ALA A 67 -0.26 -24.08 0.57
CA ALA A 67 0.64 -23.34 1.44
C ALA A 67 -0.09 -22.44 2.46
N LEU A 68 -1.41 -22.33 2.35
CA LEU A 68 -2.28 -21.60 3.28
C LEU A 68 -2.70 -22.49 4.45
#